data_AF-A0A5S3VSE3-F1
#
_entry.id   AF-A0A5S3VSE3-F1
#
_cell.length_a   1.000
_cell.length_b   1.000
_cell.length_c   1.000
_cell.angle_alpha   90.00
_cell.angle_beta   90.00
_cell.angle_gamma   90.00
#
_symmetry.space_group_name_H-M   'P 1'
#
loop_
_entity.id
_entity.type
_entity.pdbx_description
1 polymer ?
#
loop_
_entity_poly.entity_id
_entity_poly.type
_entity_poly.pdbx_seq_one_letter_code
_entity_poly.pdbx_strand_id
1 'polypeptide(L)'
;RLYQLFNHGGAIEELDKTLLVVVESDNHKVGLLVDDLLAQQQVVIKSLEANYQKVNGISGATILGDGRVSLIVDISGLIKLSG
;
A
#
# COMPACT_ATOMS: atom_id res chain seq x y z
N ARG A 1 10.10 3.70 -3.78
CA ARG A 1 9.51 4.27 -2.54
C ARG A 1 8.00 4.28 -2.71
N LEU A 2 7.20 3.97 -1.69
CA LEU A 2 5.75 3.73 -1.89
C LEU A 2 5.02 4.99 -2.38
N TYR A 3 5.35 6.15 -1.84
CA TYR A 3 4.74 7.42 -2.24
C TYR A 3 4.97 7.79 -3.72
N GLN A 4 6.14 7.43 -4.28
CA GLN A 4 6.45 7.66 -5.69
C GLN A 4 5.58 6.80 -6.61
N LEU A 5 5.36 5.53 -6.24
CA LEU A 5 4.55 4.59 -7.02
C LEU A 5 3.08 5.05 -7.12
N PHE A 6 2.56 5.69 -6.07
CA PHE A 6 1.19 6.18 -6.02
C PHE A 6 1.04 7.69 -6.30
N ASN A 7 2.13 8.37 -6.69
CA ASN A 7 2.14 9.83 -6.91
C ASN A 7 1.54 10.62 -5.73
N HIS A 8 1.87 10.21 -4.51
CA HIS A 8 1.39 10.84 -3.28
C HIS A 8 2.39 11.90 -2.80
N GLY A 9 1.95 13.16 -2.75
CA GLY A 9 2.73 14.25 -2.17
C GLY A 9 2.60 14.30 -0.64
N GLY A 10 3.63 14.84 0.03
CA GLY A 10 3.64 15.02 1.48
C GLY A 10 4.20 13.85 2.29
N ALA A 11 4.72 12.81 1.61
CA ALA A 11 5.43 11.71 2.26
C ALA A 11 6.78 12.14 2.84
N ILE A 12 7.26 11.40 3.84
CA ILE A 12 8.56 11.65 4.46
C ILE A 12 9.65 11.08 3.53
N GLU A 13 10.61 11.92 3.14
CA GLU A 13 11.71 11.53 2.24
C GLU A 13 13.03 11.23 2.97
N GLU A 14 13.16 11.69 4.21
CA GLU A 14 14.30 11.47 5.09
C GLU A 14 14.34 10.01 5.54
N LEU A 15 15.35 9.25 5.10
CA LEU A 15 15.43 7.80 5.31
C LEU A 15 15.43 7.40 6.80
N ASP A 16 16.07 8.20 7.64
CA ASP A 16 16.16 8.00 9.10
C ASP A 16 14.85 8.26 9.85
N LYS A 17 13.84 8.83 9.17
CA LYS A 17 12.49 9.06 9.70
C LYS A 17 11.43 8.16 9.05
N THR A 18 11.85 7.17 8.27
CA THR A 18 10.97 6.23 7.59
C THR A 18 11.22 4.80 8.05
N LEU A 19 10.26 3.93 7.78
CA LEU A 19 10.36 2.50 8.06
C LEU A 19 10.53 1.71 6.76
N LEU A 20 11.39 0.70 6.81
CA LEU A 20 11.53 -0.28 5.73
C LEU A 20 10.74 -1.54 6.08
N VAL A 21 9.61 -1.74 5.43
CA VAL A 21 8.80 -2.96 5.57
C VAL A 21 9.26 -3.97 4.52
N VAL A 22 9.82 -5.10 4.96
CA VAL A 22 10.22 -6.18 4.06
C VAL A 22 9.02 -7.10 3.83
N VAL A 23 8.62 -7.23 2.57
CA VAL A 23 7.55 -8.13 2.13
C VAL A 23 8.11 -9.17 1.17
N GLU A 24 7.44 -10.32 1.08
CA GLU A 24 7.78 -11.39 0.15
C GLU A 24 6.54 -11.76 -0.66
N SER A 25 6.71 -11.87 -1.98
CA SER A 25 5.70 -12.41 -2.88
C SER A 25 6.37 -13.12 -4.06
N ASP A 26 5.85 -14.28 -4.46
CA ASP A 26 6.36 -15.08 -5.57
C ASP A 26 7.90 -15.29 -5.53
N ASN A 27 8.44 -15.62 -4.34
CA ASN A 27 9.89 -15.76 -4.08
C ASN A 27 10.73 -14.48 -4.27
N HIS A 28 10.10 -13.32 -4.48
CA HIS A 28 10.76 -12.02 -4.55
C HIS A 28 10.58 -11.29 -3.22
N LYS A 29 11.69 -10.86 -2.61
CA LYS A 29 11.68 -9.99 -1.43
C LYS A 29 11.82 -8.54 -1.85
N VAL A 30 10.94 -7.69 -1.35
CA VAL A 30 10.95 -6.25 -1.64
C VAL A 30 10.87 -5.45 -0.35
N GLY A 31 11.62 -4.36 -0.30
CA GLY A 31 11.53 -3.36 0.76
C GLY A 31 10.58 -2.23 0.39
N LEU A 32 9.53 -2.04 1.17
CA LEU A 32 8.61 -0.91 1.07
C LEU A 32 9.05 0.17 2.06
N LEU A 33 9.45 1.33 1.54
CA LEU A 33 9.69 2.51 2.38
C LEU A 33 8.34 3.18 2.69
N VAL A 34 7.98 3.25 3.97
CA VAL A 34 6.72 3.82 4.48
C VAL A 34 7.00 4.81 5.61
N ASP A 35 6.07 5.74 5.83
CA ASP A 35 6.23 6.77 6.86
C ASP A 35 6.03 6.20 8.27
N ASP A 36 5.05 5.30 8.45
CA ASP A 36 4.71 4.74 9.75
C ASP A 36 4.05 3.35 9.62
N LEU A 37 4.09 2.57 10.69
CA LEU A 37 3.45 1.26 10.80
C LEU A 37 2.33 1.32 11.84
N LEU A 38 1.10 1.40 11.35
CA LEU A 38 -0.08 1.33 12.21
C LEU A 38 -0.25 -0.07 12.80
N ALA A 39 -0.90 -0.14 13.96
CA ALA A 39 -1.21 -1.41 14.61
C ALA A 39 -2.09 -2.32 13.73
N GLN A 40 -1.99 -3.62 13.97
CA GLN A 40 -2.81 -4.62 13.28
C GLN A 40 -4.30 -4.43 13.63
N GLN A 41 -5.14 -4.37 12.61
CA GLN A 41 -6.59 -4.25 12.74
C GLN A 41 -7.31 -5.23 11.82
N GLN A 42 -8.44 -5.76 12.28
CA GLN A 42 -9.34 -6.53 11.41
C GLN A 42 -10.22 -5.57 10.63
N VAL A 43 -10.20 -5.70 9.30
CA VAL A 43 -10.93 -4.81 8.39
C VAL A 43 -11.78 -5.62 7.41
N VAL A 44 -12.92 -5.05 6.99
CA VAL A 44 -13.76 -5.63 5.95
C VAL A 44 -13.31 -5.08 4.60
N ILE A 45 -12.85 -5.97 3.72
CA ILE A 45 -12.43 -5.60 2.38
C ILE A 45 -13.66 -5.31 1.51
N LYS A 46 -13.65 -4.17 0.82
CA LYS A 46 -14.59 -3.80 -0.23
C LYS A 46 -13.86 -3.89 -1.56
N SER A 47 -14.35 -4.73 -2.47
CA SER A 47 -13.82 -4.79 -3.84
C SER A 47 -14.12 -3.47 -4.55
N LEU A 48 -13.11 -2.92 -5.21
CA LEU A 48 -13.23 -1.74 -6.07
C LEU A 48 -13.75 -2.10 -7.48
N GLU A 49 -13.80 -3.38 -7.82
CA GLU A 49 -14.04 -3.90 -9.18
C GLU A 49 -15.48 -3.73 -9.66
N ALA A 50 -16.45 -3.59 -8.74
CA ALA A 50 -17.86 -3.52 -9.11
C ALA A 50 -18.27 -2.14 -9.68
N ASN A 51 -17.57 -1.06 -9.30
CA ASN A 51 -17.97 0.32 -9.63
C ASN A 51 -16.81 1.22 -10.09
N TYR A 52 -15.56 0.76 -10.01
CA TYR A 52 -14.38 1.57 -10.31
C TYR A 52 -13.39 0.83 -11.20
N GLN A 53 -12.57 1.58 -11.93
CA GLN A 53 -11.49 1.01 -12.73
C GLN A 53 -10.45 0.37 -11.81
N LYS A 54 -9.85 -0.73 -12.28
CA LYS A 54 -8.74 -1.39 -11.59
C LYS A 54 -7.56 -0.41 -11.49
N VAL A 55 -7.13 -0.13 -10.26
CA VAL A 55 -5.95 0.69 -9.98
C VAL A 55 -4.76 -0.25 -9.83
N ASN A 56 -3.72 -0.06 -10.65
CA ASN A 56 -2.51 -0.88 -10.56
C ASN A 56 -1.88 -0.76 -9.16
N GLY A 57 -1.51 -1.90 -8.56
CA GLY A 57 -0.95 -1.94 -7.22
C GLY A 57 -1.97 -1.89 -6.08
N ILE A 58 -3.29 -1.87 -6.36
CA ILE A 58 -4.36 -1.88 -5.36
C ILE A 58 -5.29 -3.08 -5.57
N SER A 59 -5.56 -3.84 -4.52
CA SER A 59 -6.47 -5.00 -4.53
C SER A 59 -7.88 -4.67 -4.02
N GLY A 60 -8.04 -3.57 -3.28
CA GLY A 60 -9.32 -3.13 -2.75
C GLY A 60 -9.23 -1.93 -1.84
N ALA A 61 -10.31 -1.66 -1.12
CA ALA A 61 -10.34 -0.62 -0.09
C ALA A 61 -11.12 -1.09 1.13
N THR A 62 -10.95 -0.42 2.25
CA THR A 62 -11.77 -0.59 3.45
C THR A 62 -12.12 0.76 4.05
N ILE A 63 -13.17 0.78 4.86
CA ILE A 63 -13.55 1.94 5.66
C ILE A 63 -13.16 1.63 7.10
N LEU A 64 -12.29 2.45 7.66
CA LEU A 64 -11.84 2.34 9.05
C LEU A 64 -12.94 2.79 10.00
N GLY A 65 -12.82 2.45 11.29
CA GLY A 65 -13.82 2.83 12.31
C GLY A 65 -14.00 4.34 12.50
N ASP A 66 -13.03 5.14 12.04
CA ASP A 66 -13.08 6.61 12.04
C ASP A 66 -13.65 7.21 10.73
N GLY A 67 -14.13 6.35 9.82
CA GLY A 67 -14.71 6.75 8.55
C GLY A 67 -13.70 7.03 7.43
N ARG A 68 -12.39 6.95 7.68
CA ARG A 68 -11.38 7.11 6.64
C ARG A 68 -11.36 5.90 5.71
N VAL A 69 -11.12 6.16 4.43
CA VAL A 69 -10.90 5.10 3.43
C VAL A 69 -9.42 4.72 3.45
N SER A 70 -9.16 3.42 3.57
CA SER A 70 -7.81 2.84 3.45
C SER A 70 -7.74 1.93 2.24
N LEU A 71 -6.65 2.04 1.48
CA LEU A 71 -6.42 1.21 0.30
C LEU A 71 -5.63 -0.05 0.67
N ILE A 72 -5.99 -1.16 0.06
CA ILE A 72 -5.28 -2.43 0.23
C ILE A 72 -4.31 -2.59 -0.94
N VAL A 73 -3.03 -2.67 -0.62
CA VAL A 73 -1.95 -2.75 -1.59
C VAL A 73 -1.82 -4.19 -2.12
N ASP A 74 -1.71 -4.34 -3.43
CA ASP A 74 -1.34 -5.60 -4.11
C ASP A 74 0.19 -5.67 -4.26
N ILE A 75 0.85 -6.50 -3.43
CA ILE A 75 2.31 -6.64 -3.45
C ILE A 75 2.80 -7.22 -4.78
N SER A 76 2.15 -8.27 -5.32
CA SER A 76 2.55 -8.85 -6.60
C SER A 76 2.40 -7.85 -7.74
N GLY A 77 1.34 -7.03 -7.71
CA GLY A 77 1.17 -5.91 -8.63
C GLY A 77 2.25 -4.83 -8.48
N LEU A 78 2.61 -4.47 -7.24
CA LEU A 78 3.67 -3.49 -6.99
C LEU A 78 5.05 -3.95 -7.47
N ILE A 79 5.40 -5.23 -7.29
CA ILE A 79 6.67 -5.78 -7.76
C ILE A 79 6.81 -5.56 -9.27
N LYS A 80 5.74 -5.83 -10.03
CA LYS A 80 5.70 -5.64 -11.49
C LYS A 80 5.80 -4.18 -11.93
N LEU A 81 5.37 -3.23 -11.10
CA LEU A 81 5.48 -1.79 -11.38
C LEU A 81 6.86 -1.22 -11.02
N SER A 82 7.62 -1.93 -10.19
CA SER A 82 8.92 -1.49 -9.66
C SER A 82 10.14 -1.95 -10.47
N GLY A 83 9.94 -2.92 -11.38
CA GLY A 83 10.93 -3.36 -12.36
C GLY A 83 10.76 -2.64 -13.69
#